data_AF-A0A953JLH3-F1
#
_entry.id   AF-A0A953JLH3-F1
#
_cell.length_a   1.000
_cell.length_b   1.000
_cell.length_c   1.000
_cell.angle_alpha   90.00
_cell.angle_beta   90.00
_cell.angle_gamma   90.00
#
_symmetry.space_group_name_H-M   'P 1'
#
loop_
_entity.id
_entity.type
_entity.pdbx_description
1 polymer ?
#
loop_
_entity_poly.entity_id
_entity_poly.type
_entity_poly.pdbx_seq_one_letter_code
_entity_poly.pdbx_strand_id
1 'polypeptide(L)'
;VLRLPEGVFAPYTDIPTNVIFFDTSGPTREIWFYEQPLPEGRRKYTKTRPIQFEEFSEFLAWWGARAEGPRAWRVDGPGLIRRDEAGRVVAVNLDLKNPAAKAAEDHRPPAEIVASALAKEREVLALLEELRALVDEGPG
;
A
#
# COMPACT_ATOMS: atom_id res chain seq x y z
N VAL A 1 -5.19 14.09 1.05
CA VAL A 1 -5.19 12.87 1.88
C VAL A 1 -4.05 11.99 1.41
N LEU A 2 -3.09 11.71 2.27
CA LEU A 2 -2.04 10.73 2.03
C LEU A 2 -2.47 9.41 2.66
N ARG A 3 -2.61 8.35 1.86
CA ARG A 3 -2.91 7.00 2.33
C ARG A 3 -1.62 6.26 2.57
N LEU A 4 -1.48 5.71 3.77
CA LEU A 4 -0.30 4.94 4.16
C LEU A 4 -0.63 3.44 4.18
N PRO A 5 0.32 2.57 3.76
CA PRO A 5 0.16 1.13 3.84
C PRO A 5 0.01 0.61 5.26
N GLU A 6 -0.30 -0.68 5.36
CA GLU A 6 -0.34 -1.43 6.61
C GLU A 6 1.02 -1.46 7.32
N GLY A 7 0.96 -1.55 8.65
CA GLY A 7 2.13 -1.76 9.49
C GLY A 7 3.03 -0.54 9.69
N VAL A 8 2.66 0.64 9.18
CA VAL A 8 3.44 1.89 9.42
C VAL A 8 3.61 2.16 10.91
N PHE A 9 2.61 1.83 11.73
CA PHE A 9 2.64 1.95 13.19
C PHE A 9 2.93 0.63 13.90
N ALA A 10 3.51 -0.36 13.22
CA ALA A 10 3.91 -1.62 13.85
C ALA A 10 4.96 -1.36 14.96
N PRO A 11 4.86 -2.05 16.12
CA PRO A 11 3.96 -3.16 16.44
C PRO A 11 2.62 -2.74 17.07
N TYR A 12 2.33 -1.45 17.20
CA TYR A 12 1.16 -0.97 17.92
C TYR A 12 -0.14 -1.26 17.16
N THR A 13 -0.10 -1.16 15.83
CA THR A 13 -1.22 -1.55 14.96
C THR A 13 -0.74 -1.81 13.54
N ASP A 14 -1.40 -2.77 12.87
CA ASP A 14 -1.23 -3.04 11.45
C ASP A 14 -2.25 -2.27 10.58
N ILE A 15 -3.21 -1.56 11.19
CA ILE A 15 -4.29 -0.87 10.48
C ILE A 15 -3.72 0.20 9.52
N PRO A 16 -4.13 0.21 8.24
CA PRO A 16 -3.76 1.28 7.31
C PRO A 16 -4.21 2.64 7.85
N THR A 17 -3.34 3.63 7.76
CA THR A 17 -3.60 4.96 8.32
C THR A 17 -3.58 6.01 7.22
N ASN A 18 -4.28 7.12 7.42
CA ASN A 18 -4.28 8.23 6.49
C ASN A 18 -3.84 9.52 7.18
N VAL A 19 -3.12 10.37 6.46
CA VAL A 19 -2.76 11.73 6.89
C VAL A 19 -3.63 12.71 6.11
N ILE A 20 -4.33 13.59 6.83
CA ILE A 20 -5.19 14.61 6.24
C ILE A 20 -4.48 15.95 6.38
N PHE A 21 -4.25 16.60 5.25
CA PHE A 21 -3.72 17.95 5.16
C PHE A 21 -4.88 18.88 4.84
N PHE A 22 -5.08 19.90 5.66
CA PHE A 22 -6.13 20.90 5.49
C PHE A 22 -5.67 22.23 6.11
N ASP A 23 -6.30 23.31 5.70
CA ASP A 23 -6.17 24.62 6.32
C ASP A 23 -7.56 25.21 6.57
N THR A 24 -7.59 26.43 7.10
CA THR A 24 -8.83 27.18 7.38
C THR A 24 -9.01 28.37 6.44
N SER A 25 -8.33 28.37 5.29
CA SER A 25 -8.36 29.48 4.32
C SER A 25 -9.71 29.61 3.61
N GLY A 26 -10.50 28.55 3.59
CA GLY A 26 -11.83 28.55 2.99
C GLY A 26 -12.46 27.16 2.91
N PRO A 27 -13.64 27.06 2.28
CA PRO A 27 -14.27 25.77 2.05
C PRO A 27 -13.46 24.92 1.06
N THR A 28 -13.35 23.63 1.35
CA THR A 28 -12.70 22.65 0.48
C THR A 28 -13.37 22.60 -0.89
N ARG A 29 -12.57 22.75 -1.95
CA ARG A 29 -13.01 22.58 -3.35
C ARG A 29 -12.60 21.23 -3.88
N GLU A 30 -11.29 21.02 -4.00
CA GLU A 30 -10.72 19.80 -4.53
C GLU A 30 -9.96 19.07 -3.43
N ILE A 31 -10.09 17.74 -3.38
CA ILE A 31 -9.31 16.90 -2.49
C ILE A 31 -8.37 16.06 -3.34
N TRP A 32 -7.08 16.19 -3.08
CA TRP A 32 -6.08 15.34 -3.66
C TRP A 32 -5.84 14.12 -2.77
N PHE A 33 -5.90 12.94 -3.37
CA PHE A 33 -5.46 11.70 -2.75
C PHE A 33 -4.11 11.29 -3.32
N TYR A 34 -3.25 10.77 -2.44
CA TYR A 34 -2.00 10.13 -2.82
C TYR A 34 -1.87 8.81 -2.05
N GLU A 35 -1.58 7.73 -2.75
CA GLU A 35 -1.37 6.40 -2.19
C GLU A 35 0.12 6.10 -2.13
N GLN A 36 0.66 6.07 -0.90
CA GLN A 36 2.06 5.75 -0.68
C GLN A 36 2.30 4.27 -1.02
N PRO A 37 3.21 3.95 -1.96
CA PRO A 37 3.50 2.56 -2.30
C PRO A 37 4.22 1.86 -1.14
N LEU A 38 4.14 0.54 -1.13
CA LEU A 38 5.06 -0.29 -0.36
C LEU A 38 6.39 -0.42 -1.10
N PRO A 39 7.52 -0.55 -0.38
CA PRO A 39 8.78 -0.97 -0.98
C PRO A 39 8.64 -2.31 -1.68
N GLU A 40 9.40 -2.50 -2.75
CA GLU A 40 9.41 -3.74 -3.52
C GLU A 40 9.67 -4.96 -2.62
N GLY A 41 8.90 -6.03 -2.85
CA GLY A 41 8.97 -7.27 -2.08
C GLY A 41 8.41 -7.18 -0.66
N ARG A 42 7.76 -6.08 -0.25
CA ARG A 42 7.09 -5.96 1.06
C ARG A 42 5.58 -6.00 0.90
N ARG A 43 4.90 -6.74 1.79
CA ARG A 43 3.43 -6.74 1.92
C ARG A 43 2.93 -5.72 2.94
N LYS A 44 3.76 -5.35 3.92
CA LYS A 44 3.50 -4.34 4.95
C LYS A 44 4.81 -3.91 5.61
N TYR A 45 4.77 -2.83 6.39
CA TYR A 45 5.87 -2.47 7.29
C TYR A 45 5.83 -3.31 8.57
N THR A 46 6.96 -3.42 9.26
CA THR A 46 7.08 -4.15 10.52
C THR A 46 7.96 -3.37 11.50
N LYS A 47 7.95 -3.77 12.78
CA LYS A 47 8.83 -3.19 13.80
C LYS A 47 10.31 -3.18 13.38
N THR A 48 10.78 -4.23 12.70
CA THR A 48 12.17 -4.38 12.26
C THR A 48 12.45 -3.74 10.89
N ARG A 49 11.40 -3.38 10.14
CA ARG A 49 11.48 -2.73 8.83
C ARG A 49 10.45 -1.60 8.75
N PRO A 50 10.63 -0.52 9.53
CA PRO A 50 9.70 0.60 9.56
C PRO A 50 9.79 1.42 8.27
N ILE A 51 8.77 2.26 8.05
CA ILE A 51 8.80 3.24 6.96
C ILE A 51 9.97 4.22 7.16
N GLN A 52 10.70 4.51 6.08
CA GLN A 52 11.78 5.48 6.08
C GLN A 52 11.34 6.80 5.45
N PHE A 53 12.01 7.89 5.81
CA PHE A 53 11.67 9.22 5.30
C PHE A 53 11.88 9.33 3.78
N GLU A 54 12.92 8.66 3.28
CA GLU A 54 13.32 8.64 1.87
C GLU A 54 12.22 8.05 0.98
N GLU A 55 11.37 7.19 1.54
CA GLU A 55 10.23 6.59 0.83
C GLU A 55 9.18 7.64 0.45
N PHE A 56 9.15 8.80 1.12
CA PHE A 56 8.28 9.93 0.77
C PHE A 56 8.84 10.84 -0.31
N SER A 57 10.05 10.60 -0.82
CA SER A 57 10.71 11.47 -1.82
C SER A 57 9.82 11.75 -3.04
N GLU A 58 9.18 10.71 -3.59
CA GLU A 58 8.28 10.87 -4.74
C GLU A 58 6.97 11.59 -4.37
N PHE A 59 6.44 11.37 -3.17
CA PHE A 59 5.29 12.12 -2.67
C PHE A 59 5.61 13.61 -2.51
N LEU A 60 6.79 13.94 -1.97
CA LEU A 60 7.24 15.32 -1.79
C LEU A 60 7.47 16.02 -3.14
N ALA A 61 8.06 15.33 -4.11
CA ALA A 61 8.23 15.84 -5.47
C ALA A 61 6.87 16.10 -6.12
N TRP A 62 5.93 15.15 -6.00
CA TRP A 62 4.57 15.31 -6.51
C TRP A 62 3.80 16.42 -5.79
N TRP A 63 4.02 16.63 -4.49
CA TRP A 63 3.29 17.62 -3.69
C TRP A 63 3.44 19.04 -4.25
N GLY A 64 4.63 19.38 -4.75
CA GLY A 64 4.93 20.67 -5.38
C GLY A 64 4.45 20.80 -6.84
N ALA A 65 4.14 19.69 -7.50
CA ALA A 65 3.74 19.64 -8.91
C ALA A 65 2.62 18.59 -9.11
N ARG A 66 1.47 18.82 -8.47
CA ARG A 66 0.40 17.83 -8.40
C ARG A 66 -0.19 17.55 -9.77
N ALA A 67 -0.19 16.27 -10.13
CA ALA A 67 -0.86 15.73 -11.30
C ALA A 67 -1.55 14.41 -10.94
N GLU A 68 -2.57 14.03 -11.71
CA GLU A 68 -3.15 12.69 -11.63
C GLU A 68 -2.16 11.66 -12.17
N GLY A 69 -2.25 10.43 -11.65
CA GLY A 69 -1.40 9.34 -12.07
C GLY A 69 -1.73 8.04 -11.34
N PRO A 70 -0.88 7.01 -11.47
CA PRO A 70 -1.15 5.68 -10.90
C PRO A 70 -1.36 5.67 -9.37
N ARG A 71 -0.83 6.68 -8.67
CA ARG A 71 -0.84 6.80 -7.21
C ARG A 71 -1.60 8.02 -6.72
N ALA A 72 -2.07 8.88 -7.61
CA ALA A 72 -2.64 10.17 -7.25
C ALA A 72 -3.88 10.46 -8.07
N TRP A 73 -4.96 10.82 -7.41
CA TRP A 73 -6.21 11.20 -8.07
C TRP A 73 -6.86 12.36 -7.34
N ARG A 74 -7.66 13.11 -8.08
CA ARG A 74 -8.39 14.25 -7.57
C ARG A 74 -9.88 13.94 -7.47
N VAL A 75 -10.52 14.46 -6.45
CA VAL A 75 -11.97 14.35 -6.27
C VAL A 75 -12.58 15.70 -5.91
N ASP A 76 -13.82 15.90 -6.33
CA ASP A 76 -14.63 17.06 -5.96
C ASP A 76 -15.08 16.94 -4.50
N GLY A 77 -14.63 17.85 -3.64
CA GLY A 77 -14.92 17.86 -2.20
C GLY A 77 -16.40 18.07 -1.88
N PRO A 78 -17.06 19.11 -2.44
CA PRO A 78 -18.49 19.33 -2.27
C PRO A 78 -19.34 18.13 -2.68
N GLY A 79 -18.99 17.44 -3.76
CA GLY A 79 -19.68 16.25 -4.25
C GLY A 79 -19.63 15.05 -3.30
N LEU A 80 -18.72 15.02 -2.32
CA LEU A 80 -18.68 13.98 -1.30
C LEU A 80 -19.71 14.19 -0.18
N ILE A 81 -20.27 15.39 -0.06
CA ILE A 81 -21.22 15.75 1.00
C ILE A 81 -22.62 15.39 0.54
N ARG A 82 -23.13 14.25 1.01
CA ARG A 82 -24.52 13.84 0.75
C ARG A 82 -25.46 14.54 1.72
N ARG A 83 -26.54 15.09 1.16
CA ARG A 83 -27.58 15.81 1.91
C ARG A 83 -28.96 15.19 1.68
N ASP A 84 -29.83 15.27 2.67
CA ASP A 84 -31.24 14.89 2.54
C ASP A 84 -32.07 16.01 1.89
N GLU A 85 -33.37 15.75 1.70
CA GLU A 85 -34.34 16.72 1.14
C GLU A 85 -34.46 18.01 1.96
N ALA A 86 -34.15 17.95 3.27
CA ALA A 86 -34.12 19.10 4.17
C ALA A 86 -32.75 19.83 4.17
N GLY A 87 -31.80 19.41 3.33
CA GLY A 87 -30.47 20.01 3.19
C GLY A 87 -29.45 19.63 4.27
N ARG A 88 -29.80 18.71 5.18
CA ARG A 88 -28.92 18.26 6.27
C ARG A 88 -27.89 17.28 5.75
N VAL A 89 -26.64 17.37 6.24
CA VAL A 89 -25.59 16.42 5.88
C VAL A 89 -25.90 15.06 6.49
N VAL A 90 -26.04 14.04 5.65
CA VAL A 90 -26.33 12.66 6.07
C VAL A 90 -25.12 11.74 5.95
N ALA A 91 -24.17 12.05 5.06
CA ALA A 91 -22.95 11.28 4.92
C ALA A 91 -21.83 12.08 4.26
N VAL A 92 -20.59 11.81 4.68
CA VAL A 92 -19.36 12.26 4.02
C VAL A 92 -18.38 11.09 4.11
N ASN A 93 -17.92 10.56 2.97
CA ASN A 93 -17.01 9.41 2.94
C ASN A 93 -15.69 9.78 2.23
N LEU A 94 -14.59 9.66 2.96
CA LEU A 94 -13.22 9.87 2.45
C LEU A 94 -12.46 8.57 2.19
N ASP A 95 -13.04 7.39 2.48
CA ASP A 95 -12.45 6.10 2.08
C ASP A 95 -12.73 5.82 0.59
N LEU A 96 -12.15 6.65 -0.26
CA LEU A 96 -12.22 6.51 -1.72
C LEU A 96 -11.04 5.66 -2.18
N LYS A 97 -11.28 4.56 -2.89
CA LYS A 97 -10.21 3.69 -3.41
C LYS A 97 -9.50 4.34 -4.60
N ASN A 98 -8.22 4.01 -4.76
CA ASN A 98 -7.44 4.45 -5.91
C ASN A 98 -8.06 3.86 -7.21
N PRO A 99 -8.55 4.70 -8.14
CA PRO A 99 -9.16 4.21 -9.37
C PRO A 99 -8.18 3.46 -10.28
N ALA A 100 -6.87 3.75 -10.17
CA ALA A 100 -5.83 3.08 -10.95
C ALA A 100 -5.38 1.74 -10.33
N ALA A 101 -5.74 1.44 -9.08
CA ALA A 101 -5.28 0.21 -8.39
C ALA A 101 -5.82 -1.08 -9.04
N LYS A 102 -6.99 -1.04 -9.71
CA LYS A 102 -7.50 -2.20 -10.46
C LYS A 102 -6.64 -2.59 -11.66
N ALA A 103 -5.80 -1.70 -12.16
CA ALA A 103 -4.82 -2.00 -13.21
C ALA A 103 -3.48 -2.51 -12.64
N ALA A 104 -3.32 -2.56 -11.32
CA ALA A 104 -2.08 -2.87 -10.61
C ALA A 104 -2.16 -4.16 -9.76
N GLU A 105 -3.29 -4.89 -9.80
CA GLU A 105 -3.35 -6.25 -9.24
C GLU A 105 -2.44 -7.17 -10.07
N ASP A 106 -1.55 -7.88 -9.38
CA ASP A 106 -0.62 -8.87 -9.92
C ASP A 106 -1.33 -9.84 -10.90
N HIS A 107 -1.15 -9.61 -12.20
CA HIS A 107 -1.76 -10.38 -13.28
C HIS A 107 -1.14 -11.76 -13.49
N ARG A 108 -0.22 -12.22 -12.63
CA ARG A 108 0.37 -13.56 -12.80
C ARG A 108 -0.75 -14.59 -12.88
N PRO A 109 -0.87 -15.31 -14.01
CA PRO A 109 -1.86 -16.36 -14.15
C PRO A 109 -1.70 -17.35 -12.99
N PRO A 110 -2.79 -18.00 -12.54
CA PRO A 110 -2.70 -19.05 -11.53
C PRO A 110 -1.61 -20.10 -11.84
N ALA A 111 -1.38 -20.37 -13.14
CA ALA A 111 -0.30 -21.23 -13.61
C ALA A 111 1.11 -20.73 -13.25
N GLU A 112 1.39 -19.42 -13.37
CA GLU A 112 2.69 -18.84 -12.99
C GLU A 112 2.89 -18.82 -11.47
N ILE A 113 1.81 -18.60 -10.71
CA ILE A 113 1.84 -18.66 -9.25
C ILE A 113 2.21 -20.09 -8.80
N VAL A 114 1.57 -21.10 -9.39
CA VAL A 114 1.86 -22.53 -9.13
C VAL A 114 3.27 -22.89 -9.58
N ALA A 115 3.70 -22.45 -10.77
CA ALA A 115 5.06 -22.71 -11.26
C ALA A 115 6.14 -22.11 -10.34
N SER A 116 5.92 -20.88 -9.85
CA SER A 116 6.82 -20.24 -8.89
C SER A 116 6.85 -20.97 -7.55
N ALA A 117 5.70 -21.46 -7.07
CA ALA A 117 5.63 -22.25 -5.83
C ALA A 117 6.42 -23.56 -5.96
N LEU A 118 6.23 -24.30 -7.07
CA LEU A 118 6.94 -25.56 -7.34
C LEU A 118 8.45 -25.36 -7.49
N ALA A 119 8.88 -24.27 -8.12
CA ALA A 119 10.30 -23.94 -8.25
C ALA A 119 10.97 -23.74 -6.87
N LYS A 120 10.29 -23.02 -5.97
CA LYS A 120 10.77 -22.80 -4.60
C LYS A 120 10.78 -24.07 -3.77
N GLU A 121 9.77 -24.94 -3.91
CA GLU A 121 9.77 -26.25 -3.23
C GLU A 121 10.96 -27.11 -3.64
N ARG A 122 11.32 -27.12 -4.91
CA ARG A 122 12.50 -27.87 -5.41
C ARG A 122 13.80 -27.34 -4.82
N GLU A 123 13.93 -26.02 -4.71
CA GLU A 123 15.10 -25.38 -4.10
C GLU A 123 15.20 -25.73 -2.61
N VAL A 124 14.09 -25.68 -1.88
CA VAL A 124 14.03 -26.10 -0.47
C VAL A 124 14.41 -27.57 -0.32
N LEU A 125 13.90 -28.45 -1.18
CA LEU A 125 14.23 -29.88 -1.14
C LEU A 125 15.73 -30.12 -1.41
N ALA A 126 16.32 -29.44 -2.39
CA ALA A 126 17.74 -29.57 -2.68
C ALA A 126 18.61 -29.17 -1.48
N LEU A 127 18.27 -28.06 -0.80
CA LEU A 127 18.97 -27.63 0.42
C LEU A 127 18.83 -28.64 1.56
N LEU A 128 17.66 -29.28 1.71
CA LEU A 128 17.44 -30.31 2.73
C LEU A 128 18.23 -31.61 2.43
N GLU A 129 18.39 -31.96 1.16
CA GLU A 129 19.22 -33.10 0.75
C GLU A 129 20.71 -32.83 1.00
N GLU A 130 21.17 -31.62 0.73
CA GLU A 130 22.54 -31.18 1.04
C GLU A 130 22.80 -31.25 2.57
N LEU A 131 21.85 -30.76 3.38
CA LEU A 131 21.94 -30.87 4.84
C LEU A 131 21.96 -32.34 5.30
N ARG A 132 21.16 -33.22 4.69
CA ARG A 132 21.15 -34.65 5.02
C ARG A 132 22.52 -35.28 4.73
N ALA A 133 23.11 -35.00 3.58
CA ALA A 133 24.43 -35.51 3.22
C ALA A 133 25.51 -35.07 4.22
N LEU A 134 25.48 -33.80 4.66
CA LEU A 134 26.42 -33.27 5.65
C LEU A 134 26.25 -33.91 7.04
N VAL A 135 25.02 -34.26 7.43
CA VAL A 135 24.75 -34.95 8.70
C VAL A 135 25.18 -36.42 8.64
N ASP A 136 24.96 -37.09 7.51
CA ASP A 136 25.37 -38.49 7.30
C ASP A 136 26.91 -38.64 7.16
N GLU A 137 27.62 -37.58 6.76
CA GLU A 137 29.09 -37.50 6.71
C GLU A 137 29.75 -37.00 8.01
N GLY A 138 28.97 -36.68 9.05
CA GLY A 138 29.49 -36.27 10.36
C GLY A 138 30.16 -37.44 11.10
N PRO A 139 31.29 -37.21 11.81
CA PRO A 139 32.09 -38.29 12.38
C PRO A 139 31.30 -39.00 13.50
N GLY A 140 31.22 -40.33 13.41
CA GLY A 140 30.84 -41.20 14.52
C GLY A 140 31.88 -41.20 15.64
#